data_AF-A0A973EVU5-F1
#
_entry.id   AF-A0A973EVU5-F1
#
_cell.length_a   1.000
_cell.length_b   1.000
_cell.length_c   1.000
_cell.angle_alpha   90.00
_cell.angle_beta   90.00
_cell.angle_gamma   90.00
#
_symmetry.space_group_name_H-M   'P 1'
#
loop_
_entity.id
_entity.type
_entity.pdbx_description
1 polymer ?
#
loop_
_entity_poly.entity_id
_entity_poly.type
_entity_poly.pdbx_seq_one_letter_code
_entity_poly.pdbx_strand_id
1 'polypeptide(L)'
;MDATVSKAGNSGPKIRSDCEVELELRESGGIEINLVSRVYSLYGESIKKDCENILNFFGVGNAVLRINDSGALPFVLHARIESAVKKLTDTKLEFLPEFNEENKYSTERNRFRFTRLYLPGNTPSLMINAGLHSPDGIILDLEDSVAPEKKDEARILVRNALRQINFYWAERMVRINQGEAGLNDLKYVIPHYVNLVLIPKCEYPEEVQSVEEEISRLCDEYNIPVPVYLMPIIESARGV
;
A
#
# COMPACT_ATOMS: atom_id res chain seq x y z
N MET A 1 0.94 20.23 -20.13
CA MET A 1 0.08 19.28 -20.86
C MET A 1 -0.42 18.34 -19.80
N ASP A 2 -1.68 18.46 -19.40
CA ASP A 2 -2.24 17.55 -18.41
C ASP A 2 -2.25 16.17 -19.05
N ALA A 3 -1.52 15.23 -18.44
CA ALA A 3 -1.52 13.86 -18.93
C ALA A 3 -2.95 13.35 -18.86
N THR A 4 -3.45 12.77 -19.95
CA THR A 4 -4.78 12.16 -19.99
C THR A 4 -4.73 10.65 -19.76
N VAL A 5 -3.52 10.07 -19.72
CA VAL A 5 -3.28 8.63 -19.58
C VAL A 5 -2.27 8.35 -18.47
N SER A 6 -2.58 7.41 -17.58
CA SER A 6 -1.67 6.93 -16.54
C SER A 6 -1.65 5.41 -16.47
N LYS A 7 -0.58 4.88 -15.87
CA LYS A 7 -0.40 3.45 -15.61
C LYS A 7 -0.05 3.18 -14.16
N ALA A 8 -0.53 2.08 -13.63
CA ALA A 8 -0.19 1.59 -12.30
C ALA A 8 -0.18 0.06 -12.25
N GLY A 9 0.61 -0.49 -11.34
CA GLY A 9 0.74 -1.93 -11.16
C GLY A 9 1.69 -2.60 -12.15
N ASN A 10 1.56 -3.92 -12.29
CA ASN A 10 2.53 -4.76 -12.98
C ASN A 10 1.82 -5.82 -13.85
N SER A 11 2.35 -6.08 -15.04
CA SER A 11 1.91 -7.18 -15.90
C SER A 11 3.10 -8.00 -16.40
N GLY A 12 2.84 -9.21 -16.88
CA GLY A 12 3.84 -10.07 -17.49
C GLY A 12 3.71 -11.56 -17.14
N PRO A 13 4.49 -12.43 -17.81
CA PRO A 13 4.34 -13.88 -17.68
C PRO A 13 4.66 -14.40 -16.27
N LYS A 14 5.51 -13.69 -15.52
CA LYS A 14 5.90 -14.04 -14.15
C LYS A 14 5.06 -13.35 -13.06
N ILE A 15 4.26 -12.36 -13.41
CA ILE A 15 3.42 -11.63 -12.44
C ILE A 15 2.26 -12.53 -11.99
N ARG A 16 1.97 -12.48 -10.70
CA ARG A 16 0.92 -13.25 -10.01
C ARG A 16 0.25 -12.34 -9.00
N SER A 17 -1.05 -12.52 -8.80
CA SER A 17 -1.82 -11.81 -7.76
C SER A 17 -1.69 -10.28 -7.82
N ASP A 18 -1.46 -9.76 -9.02
CA ASP A 18 -1.36 -8.35 -9.34
C ASP A 18 -2.03 -8.09 -10.68
N CYS A 19 -2.24 -6.82 -10.99
CA CYS A 19 -2.78 -6.38 -12.26
C CYS A 19 -2.04 -5.12 -12.72
N GLU A 20 -2.01 -4.91 -14.03
CA GLU A 20 -1.68 -3.61 -14.61
C GLU A 20 -2.95 -2.90 -15.00
N VAL A 21 -3.03 -1.63 -14.64
CA VAL A 21 -4.14 -0.74 -14.96
C VAL A 21 -3.59 0.41 -15.79
N GLU A 22 -4.25 0.68 -16.91
CA GLU A 22 -4.09 1.89 -17.70
C GLU A 22 -5.43 2.65 -17.69
N LEU A 23 -5.41 3.90 -17.23
CA LEU A 23 -6.57 4.78 -17.18
C LEU A 23 -6.38 5.91 -18.18
N GLU A 24 -7.39 6.15 -19.00
CA GLU A 24 -7.46 7.24 -19.97
C GLU A 24 -8.70 8.08 -19.67
N LEU A 25 -8.54 9.35 -19.29
CA LEU A 25 -9.66 10.27 -19.08
C LEU A 25 -10.18 10.83 -20.41
N ARG A 26 -11.50 10.94 -20.54
CA ARG A 26 -12.19 11.46 -21.72
C ARG A 26 -13.10 12.64 -21.35
N GLU A 27 -13.44 13.47 -22.33
CA GLU A 27 -14.41 14.55 -22.14
C GLU A 27 -15.87 14.04 -22.14
N SER A 28 -16.14 12.93 -22.84
CA SER A 28 -17.47 12.33 -22.96
C SER A 28 -17.39 10.82 -23.30
N GLY A 29 -18.53 10.13 -23.34
CA GLY A 29 -18.63 8.74 -23.78
C GLY A 29 -18.83 7.70 -22.68
N GLY A 30 -18.93 8.12 -21.41
CA GLY A 30 -19.15 7.21 -20.29
C GLY A 30 -17.90 6.42 -19.89
N ILE A 31 -18.09 5.44 -19.00
CA ILE A 31 -17.03 4.53 -18.53
C ILE A 31 -16.99 3.30 -19.46
N GLU A 32 -15.81 3.04 -20.03
CA GLU A 32 -15.52 1.86 -20.83
C GLU A 32 -14.47 0.99 -20.12
N ILE A 33 -14.81 -0.26 -19.77
CA ILE A 33 -13.90 -1.17 -19.05
C ILE A 33 -13.49 -2.33 -19.97
N ASN A 34 -12.21 -2.38 -20.27
CA ASN A 34 -11.56 -3.40 -21.08
C ASN A 34 -10.73 -4.32 -20.18
N LEU A 35 -11.32 -5.44 -19.76
CA LEU A 35 -10.72 -6.42 -18.86
C LEU A 35 -10.18 -7.64 -19.59
N VAL A 36 -8.87 -7.88 -19.47
CA VAL A 36 -8.24 -9.17 -19.76
C VAL A 36 -7.83 -9.80 -18.44
N SER A 37 -8.40 -10.95 -18.08
CA SER A 37 -8.15 -11.60 -16.78
C SER A 37 -7.91 -13.10 -16.94
N ARG A 38 -6.94 -13.63 -16.19
CA ARG A 38 -6.71 -15.08 -16.07
C ARG A 38 -7.84 -15.81 -15.34
N VAL A 39 -8.65 -15.09 -14.58
CA VAL A 39 -9.76 -15.62 -13.79
C VAL A 39 -11.12 -15.11 -14.28
N TYR A 40 -11.17 -14.61 -15.52
CA TYR A 40 -12.35 -13.96 -16.11
C TYR A 40 -13.61 -14.82 -16.00
N SER A 41 -13.51 -16.11 -16.29
CA SER A 41 -14.67 -17.03 -16.28
C SER A 41 -15.36 -17.15 -14.92
N LEU A 42 -14.64 -16.87 -13.82
CA LEU A 42 -15.16 -16.97 -12.46
C LEU A 42 -15.50 -15.59 -11.88
N TYR A 43 -14.68 -14.58 -12.14
CA TYR A 43 -14.75 -13.28 -11.44
C TYR A 43 -14.87 -12.06 -12.34
N GLY A 44 -14.93 -12.23 -13.68
CA GLY A 44 -14.88 -11.11 -14.63
C GLY A 44 -15.94 -10.03 -14.41
N GLU A 45 -17.19 -10.42 -14.17
CA GLU A 45 -18.28 -9.46 -13.92
C GLU A 45 -18.15 -8.76 -12.56
N SER A 46 -17.68 -9.47 -11.53
CA SER A 46 -17.40 -8.85 -10.22
C SER A 46 -16.29 -7.82 -10.32
N ILE A 47 -15.20 -8.16 -11.02
CA ILE A 47 -14.06 -7.26 -11.24
C ILE A 47 -14.51 -5.99 -11.96
N LYS A 48 -15.31 -6.11 -13.03
CA LYS A 48 -15.84 -4.93 -13.75
C LYS A 48 -16.70 -4.06 -12.84
N LYS A 49 -17.60 -4.65 -12.07
CA LYS A 49 -18.45 -3.91 -11.13
C LYS A 49 -17.60 -3.17 -10.08
N ASP A 50 -16.58 -3.81 -9.54
CA ASP A 50 -15.65 -3.16 -8.59
C ASP A 50 -14.93 -1.98 -9.24
N CYS A 51 -14.50 -2.12 -10.50
CA CYS A 51 -13.89 -1.03 -11.26
C CYS A 51 -14.83 0.17 -11.44
N GLU A 52 -16.09 -0.06 -11.80
CA GLU A 52 -17.11 1.00 -11.91
C GLU A 52 -17.32 1.70 -10.56
N ASN A 53 -17.40 0.95 -9.46
CA ASN A 53 -17.57 1.51 -8.13
C ASN A 53 -16.41 2.44 -7.75
N ILE A 54 -15.17 2.03 -8.04
CA ILE A 54 -13.97 2.84 -7.73
C ILE A 54 -13.95 4.11 -8.58
N LEU A 55 -14.20 4.01 -9.89
CA LEU A 55 -14.23 5.18 -10.77
C LEU A 55 -15.34 6.17 -10.37
N ASN A 56 -16.54 5.66 -10.07
CA ASN A 56 -17.64 6.46 -9.58
C ASN A 56 -17.33 7.15 -8.25
N PHE A 57 -16.65 6.46 -7.32
CA PHE A 57 -16.20 7.06 -6.06
C PHE A 57 -15.30 8.27 -6.28
N PHE A 58 -14.42 8.23 -7.27
CA PHE A 58 -13.55 9.35 -7.63
C PHE A 58 -14.22 10.40 -8.53
N GLY A 59 -15.51 10.23 -8.88
CA GLY A 59 -16.23 11.13 -9.79
C GLY A 59 -15.78 11.03 -11.25
N VAL A 60 -15.13 9.93 -11.64
CA VAL A 60 -14.66 9.70 -13.01
C VAL A 60 -15.79 9.10 -13.84
N GLY A 61 -16.55 9.96 -14.53
CA GLY A 61 -17.71 9.56 -15.34
C GLY A 61 -17.41 9.27 -16.82
N ASN A 62 -16.27 9.71 -17.35
CA ASN A 62 -15.89 9.55 -18.76
C ASN A 62 -14.43 9.07 -18.85
N ALA A 63 -14.22 7.77 -19.07
CA ALA A 63 -12.89 7.19 -19.10
C ALA A 63 -12.83 5.84 -19.81
N VAL A 64 -11.64 5.45 -20.25
CA VAL A 64 -11.32 4.05 -20.55
C VAL A 64 -10.43 3.50 -19.46
N LEU A 65 -10.83 2.36 -18.92
CA LEU A 65 -10.02 1.58 -18.00
C LEU A 65 -9.62 0.28 -18.69
N ARG A 66 -8.32 0.11 -18.94
CA ARG A 66 -7.75 -1.13 -19.48
C ARG A 66 -7.04 -1.87 -18.36
N ILE A 67 -7.39 -3.14 -18.19
CA ILE A 67 -6.88 -3.97 -17.08
C ILE A 67 -6.32 -5.27 -17.63
N ASN A 68 -5.06 -5.55 -17.29
CA ASN A 68 -4.43 -6.85 -17.49
C ASN A 68 -4.25 -7.53 -16.14
N ASP A 69 -5.19 -8.39 -15.79
CA ASP A 69 -5.30 -9.04 -14.49
C ASP A 69 -4.65 -10.44 -14.48
N SER A 70 -3.73 -10.62 -13.52
CA SER A 70 -3.03 -11.88 -13.25
C SER A 70 -3.51 -12.54 -11.94
N GLY A 71 -4.80 -12.38 -11.62
CA GLY A 71 -5.45 -12.94 -10.43
C GLY A 71 -5.31 -12.05 -9.20
N ALA A 72 -5.34 -10.73 -9.39
CA ALA A 72 -5.28 -9.74 -8.33
C ALA A 72 -6.46 -9.91 -7.36
N LEU A 73 -6.17 -9.81 -6.06
CA LEU A 73 -7.22 -9.72 -5.06
C LEU A 73 -7.81 -8.29 -5.02
N PRO A 74 -9.04 -8.09 -4.52
CA PRO A 74 -9.70 -6.78 -4.54
C PRO A 74 -8.85 -5.64 -3.98
N PHE A 75 -8.16 -5.84 -2.85
CA PHE A 75 -7.31 -4.81 -2.25
C PHE A 75 -6.17 -4.32 -3.17
N VAL A 76 -5.69 -5.19 -4.06
CA VAL A 76 -4.67 -4.88 -5.07
C VAL A 76 -5.28 -4.09 -6.21
N LEU A 77 -6.41 -4.59 -6.76
CA LEU A 77 -7.14 -3.91 -7.83
C LEU A 77 -7.51 -2.47 -7.42
N HIS A 78 -8.02 -2.31 -6.20
CA HIS A 78 -8.36 -1.00 -5.62
C HIS A 78 -7.13 -0.09 -5.58
N ALA A 79 -5.98 -0.60 -5.11
CA ALA A 79 -4.75 0.18 -5.04
C ALA A 79 -4.26 0.61 -6.43
N ARG A 80 -4.33 -0.28 -7.44
CA ARG A 80 -3.87 0.04 -8.80
C ARG A 80 -4.76 1.08 -9.48
N ILE A 81 -6.08 0.97 -9.35
CA ILE A 81 -7.01 1.95 -9.92
C ILE A 81 -6.88 3.30 -9.21
N GLU A 82 -6.85 3.33 -7.87
CA GLU A 82 -6.65 4.57 -7.12
C GLU A 82 -5.34 5.26 -7.50
N SER A 83 -4.25 4.49 -7.65
CA SER A 83 -2.96 5.02 -8.09
C SER A 83 -3.05 5.64 -9.49
N ALA A 84 -3.76 4.99 -10.43
CA ALA A 84 -3.95 5.52 -11.77
C ALA A 84 -4.77 6.83 -11.77
N VAL A 85 -5.83 6.89 -10.96
CA VAL A 85 -6.67 8.09 -10.81
C VAL A 85 -5.88 9.25 -10.19
N LYS A 86 -5.14 9.01 -9.11
CA LYS A 86 -4.33 10.04 -8.43
C LYS A 86 -3.19 10.59 -9.30
N LYS A 87 -2.69 9.82 -10.28
CA LYS A 87 -1.70 10.29 -11.25
C LYS A 87 -2.28 11.27 -12.29
N LEU A 88 -3.60 11.29 -12.48
CA LEU A 88 -4.29 12.11 -13.49
C LEU A 88 -5.14 13.23 -12.89
N THR A 89 -5.27 13.26 -11.56
CA THR A 89 -6.19 14.17 -10.87
C THR A 89 -5.58 14.66 -9.55
N ASP A 90 -5.99 15.83 -9.10
CA ASP A 90 -5.57 16.37 -7.78
C ASP A 90 -6.42 15.81 -6.62
N THR A 91 -7.05 14.65 -6.80
CA THR A 91 -7.98 14.10 -5.81
C THR A 91 -7.27 13.71 -4.51
N LYS A 92 -7.81 14.22 -3.41
CA LYS A 92 -7.41 13.83 -2.05
C LYS A 92 -8.24 12.68 -1.49
N LEU A 93 -9.25 12.21 -2.23
CA LEU A 93 -10.08 11.08 -1.82
C LEU A 93 -9.24 9.80 -1.74
N GLU A 94 -9.66 8.88 -0.89
CA GLU A 94 -9.00 7.58 -0.68
C GLU A 94 -10.03 6.46 -0.77
N PHE A 95 -9.82 5.50 -1.67
CA PHE A 95 -10.72 4.36 -1.79
C PHE A 95 -10.24 3.27 -0.83
N LEU A 96 -10.75 3.32 0.40
CA LEU A 96 -10.34 2.42 1.46
C LEU A 96 -11.12 1.09 1.37
N PRO A 97 -10.45 -0.07 1.23
CA PRO A 97 -11.12 -1.35 1.40
C PRO A 97 -11.64 -1.48 2.84
N GLU A 98 -12.58 -2.41 3.07
CA GLU A 98 -13.08 -2.71 4.42
C GLU A 98 -11.92 -2.98 5.40
N PHE A 99 -12.10 -2.69 6.68
CA PHE A 99 -11.08 -2.99 7.67
C PHE A 99 -11.34 -4.39 8.24
N ASN A 100 -10.37 -5.30 8.14
CA ASN A 100 -10.44 -6.56 8.86
C ASN A 100 -10.21 -6.28 10.36
N GLU A 101 -11.23 -6.46 11.20
CA GLU A 101 -11.14 -6.16 12.63
C GLU A 101 -10.07 -6.99 13.36
N GLU A 102 -9.74 -8.19 12.85
CA GLU A 102 -8.62 -8.99 13.36
C GLU A 102 -7.27 -8.30 13.14
N ASN A 103 -7.18 -7.29 12.27
CA ASN A 103 -5.97 -6.49 12.04
C ASN A 103 -5.90 -5.25 12.96
N LYS A 104 -6.64 -5.17 14.07
CA LYS A 104 -6.53 -4.05 15.04
C LYS A 104 -5.66 -4.36 16.26
N TYR A 105 -4.93 -5.48 16.26
CA TYR A 105 -4.06 -5.84 17.37
C TYR A 105 -2.86 -4.89 17.51
N SER A 106 -2.49 -4.65 18.77
CA SER A 106 -1.23 -4.02 19.17
C SER A 106 -0.10 -5.04 19.29
N THR A 107 1.11 -4.54 19.52
CA THR A 107 2.30 -5.34 19.83
C THR A 107 2.90 -4.87 21.15
N GLU A 108 3.98 -5.50 21.60
CA GLU A 108 4.72 -5.11 22.80
C GLU A 108 6.15 -4.66 22.45
N ARG A 109 6.66 -3.68 23.21
CA ARG A 109 8.04 -3.18 23.09
C ARG A 109 9.06 -4.32 23.14
N ASN A 110 8.89 -5.24 24.10
CA ASN A 110 9.85 -6.30 24.39
C ASN A 110 9.52 -7.65 23.71
N ARG A 111 8.61 -7.69 22.72
CA ARG A 111 8.33 -8.95 22.01
C ARG A 111 9.59 -9.47 21.31
N PHE A 112 9.71 -10.79 21.22
CA PHE A 112 10.75 -11.42 20.42
C PHE A 112 10.55 -11.15 18.94
N ARG A 113 11.66 -10.87 18.25
CA ARG A 113 11.74 -10.56 16.81
C ARG A 113 12.85 -11.38 16.16
N PHE A 114 12.89 -12.69 16.43
CA PHE A 114 13.95 -13.58 15.92
C PHE A 114 13.90 -13.70 14.40
N THR A 115 12.70 -13.70 13.83
CA THR A 115 12.45 -13.81 12.40
C THR A 115 11.69 -12.59 11.89
N ARG A 116 12.21 -11.97 10.83
CA ARG A 116 11.57 -10.83 10.16
C ARG A 116 11.58 -11.08 8.66
N LEU A 117 10.41 -11.11 8.04
CA LEU A 117 10.28 -11.34 6.60
C LEU A 117 10.18 -10.01 5.86
N TYR A 118 11.15 -9.72 4.98
CA TYR A 118 11.14 -8.53 4.12
C TYR A 118 10.31 -8.78 2.86
N LEU A 119 9.32 -7.93 2.63
CA LEU A 119 8.41 -7.99 1.49
C LEU A 119 8.40 -6.65 0.77
N PRO A 120 8.72 -6.60 -0.54
CA PRO A 120 8.59 -5.37 -1.30
C PRO A 120 7.17 -4.85 -1.30
N GLY A 121 6.99 -3.58 -0.91
CA GLY A 121 5.70 -2.91 -0.75
C GLY A 121 4.88 -2.80 -2.03
N ASN A 122 5.49 -3.04 -3.19
CA ASN A 122 4.80 -3.05 -4.49
C ASN A 122 4.53 -4.45 -5.07
N THR A 123 4.85 -5.54 -4.35
CA THR A 123 4.74 -6.92 -4.83
C THR A 123 3.70 -7.70 -4.01
N PRO A 124 2.40 -7.63 -4.37
CA PRO A 124 1.30 -8.17 -3.55
C PRO A 124 1.33 -9.70 -3.39
N SER A 125 1.85 -10.44 -4.38
CA SER A 125 1.94 -11.91 -4.31
C SER A 125 2.75 -12.42 -3.12
N LEU A 126 3.72 -11.64 -2.65
CA LEU A 126 4.54 -11.98 -1.50
C LEU A 126 3.86 -11.64 -0.17
N MET A 127 2.89 -10.71 -0.17
CA MET A 127 2.15 -10.30 1.03
C MET A 127 1.08 -11.31 1.43
N ILE A 128 0.34 -11.84 0.44
CA ILE A 128 -0.88 -12.64 0.66
C ILE A 128 -0.65 -13.87 1.55
N ASN A 129 0.49 -14.55 1.38
CA ASN A 129 0.80 -15.77 2.11
C ASN A 129 1.86 -15.58 3.21
N ALA A 130 2.34 -14.36 3.42
CA ALA A 130 3.46 -14.09 4.31
C ALA A 130 3.21 -14.59 5.75
N GLY A 131 2.00 -14.36 6.27
CA GLY A 131 1.63 -14.77 7.62
C GLY A 131 1.57 -16.29 7.82
N LEU A 132 1.37 -17.08 6.76
CA LEU A 132 1.36 -18.55 6.86
C LEU A 132 2.71 -19.13 7.28
N HIS A 133 3.80 -18.39 7.06
CA HIS A 133 5.14 -18.77 7.50
C HIS A 133 5.38 -18.53 9.00
N SER A 134 4.39 -17.97 9.72
CA SER A 134 4.46 -17.66 11.15
C SER A 134 5.73 -16.89 11.58
N PRO A 135 6.17 -15.85 10.84
CA PRO A 135 7.31 -15.05 11.28
C PRO A 135 6.95 -14.22 12.52
N ASP A 136 7.95 -13.83 13.31
CA ASP A 136 7.73 -12.91 14.42
C ASP A 136 7.29 -11.52 13.92
N GLY A 137 7.81 -11.09 12.77
CA GLY A 137 7.44 -9.82 12.12
C GLY A 137 7.46 -9.89 10.59
N ILE A 138 6.63 -9.08 9.96
CA ILE A 138 6.57 -8.89 8.52
C ILE A 138 6.85 -7.43 8.22
N ILE A 139 7.88 -7.19 7.40
CA ILE A 139 8.29 -5.85 6.98
C ILE A 139 7.77 -5.61 5.57
N LEU A 140 6.77 -4.75 5.47
CA LEU A 140 6.31 -4.18 4.20
C LEU A 140 7.22 -3.01 3.86
N ASP A 141 8.03 -3.17 2.83
CA ASP A 141 9.11 -2.25 2.51
C ASP A 141 8.71 -1.20 1.46
N LEU A 142 8.78 0.08 1.82
CA LEU A 142 8.52 1.21 0.91
C LEU A 142 9.82 1.88 0.40
N GLU A 143 10.97 1.40 0.84
CA GLU A 143 12.27 2.03 0.60
C GLU A 143 13.03 1.35 -0.55
N ASP A 144 14.17 0.71 -0.29
CA ASP A 144 15.11 0.30 -1.35
C ASP A 144 14.60 -0.86 -2.24
N SER A 145 13.58 -1.64 -1.82
CA SER A 145 12.98 -2.66 -2.69
C SER A 145 11.90 -2.13 -3.65
N VAL A 146 11.59 -0.84 -3.59
CA VAL A 146 10.58 -0.19 -4.43
C VAL A 146 11.23 0.88 -5.30
N ALA A 147 11.10 0.74 -6.62
CA ALA A 147 11.59 1.73 -7.57
C ALA A 147 10.97 3.11 -7.30
N PRO A 148 11.71 4.23 -7.45
CA PRO A 148 11.22 5.57 -7.10
C PRO A 148 9.86 5.93 -7.68
N GLU A 149 9.62 5.62 -8.96
CA GLU A 149 8.37 5.88 -9.70
C GLU A 149 7.19 5.00 -9.25
N LYS A 150 7.47 4.00 -8.41
CA LYS A 150 6.50 3.04 -7.87
C LYS A 150 6.17 3.30 -6.40
N LYS A 151 6.82 4.28 -5.75
CA LYS A 151 6.62 4.54 -4.31
C LYS A 151 5.20 4.96 -3.97
N ASP A 152 4.58 5.81 -4.80
CA ASP A 152 3.19 6.23 -4.56
C ASP A 152 2.19 5.07 -4.64
N GLU A 153 2.32 4.19 -5.65
CA GLU A 153 1.45 3.01 -5.75
C GLU A 153 1.73 1.97 -4.67
N ALA A 154 2.98 1.88 -4.20
CA ALA A 154 3.37 1.01 -3.09
C ALA A 154 2.76 1.46 -1.76
N ARG A 155 2.73 2.77 -1.47
CA ARG A 155 2.07 3.33 -0.27
C ARG A 155 0.61 2.89 -0.21
N ILE A 156 -0.12 3.07 -1.30
CA ILE A 156 -1.54 2.72 -1.41
C ILE A 156 -1.73 1.20 -1.28
N LEU A 157 -0.83 0.40 -1.86
CA LEU A 157 -0.88 -1.06 -1.74
C LEU A 157 -0.62 -1.53 -0.30
N VAL A 158 0.42 -1.00 0.36
CA VAL A 158 0.75 -1.30 1.76
C VAL A 158 -0.39 -0.89 2.69
N ARG A 159 -0.97 0.31 2.49
CA ARG A 159 -2.18 0.79 3.17
C ARG A 159 -3.30 -0.24 3.10
N ASN A 160 -3.61 -0.70 1.88
CA ASN A 160 -4.67 -1.67 1.65
C ASN A 160 -4.34 -3.05 2.24
N ALA A 161 -3.07 -3.47 2.18
CA ALA A 161 -2.60 -4.73 2.76
C ALA A 161 -2.76 -4.75 4.29
N LEU A 162 -2.41 -3.66 4.98
CA LEU A 162 -2.60 -3.52 6.43
C LEU A 162 -4.07 -3.68 6.85
N ARG A 163 -5.00 -3.21 6.00
CA ARG A 163 -6.45 -3.30 6.24
C ARG A 163 -7.02 -4.69 5.96
N GLN A 164 -6.49 -5.41 4.98
CA GLN A 164 -7.16 -6.60 4.41
C GLN A 164 -6.46 -7.93 4.70
N ILE A 165 -5.12 -7.96 4.73
CA ILE A 165 -4.38 -9.21 4.87
C ILE A 165 -4.27 -9.57 6.35
N ASN A 166 -4.75 -10.75 6.72
CA ASN A 166 -4.48 -11.31 8.03
C ASN A 166 -3.07 -11.91 8.05
N PHE A 167 -2.18 -11.28 8.81
CA PHE A 167 -0.80 -11.73 8.98
C PHE A 167 -0.61 -12.73 10.14
N TYR A 168 -1.70 -13.32 10.65
CA TYR A 168 -1.71 -14.34 11.68
C TYR A 168 -0.89 -13.95 12.93
N TRP A 169 -1.10 -12.73 13.42
CA TRP A 169 -0.44 -12.16 14.62
C TRP A 169 1.07 -11.89 14.51
N ALA A 170 1.67 -12.07 13.33
CA ALA A 170 2.99 -11.53 13.04
C ALA A 170 3.00 -10.01 13.25
N GLU A 171 4.05 -9.46 13.84
CA GLU A 171 4.13 -8.01 14.02
C GLU A 171 4.16 -7.31 12.66
N ARG A 172 3.20 -6.41 12.41
CA ARG A 172 3.11 -5.68 11.16
C ARG A 172 4.05 -4.50 11.19
N MET A 173 5.12 -4.61 10.41
CA MET A 173 6.14 -3.60 10.33
C MET A 173 6.13 -2.93 8.96
N VAL A 174 6.40 -1.63 8.91
CA VAL A 174 6.62 -0.91 7.64
C VAL A 174 7.99 -0.25 7.70
N ARG A 175 8.83 -0.51 6.69
CA ARG A 175 10.04 0.27 6.47
C ARG A 175 9.70 1.44 5.58
N ILE A 176 9.71 2.64 6.17
CA ILE A 176 9.42 3.89 5.46
C ILE A 176 10.64 4.35 4.67
N ASN A 177 10.45 5.35 3.82
CA ASN A 177 11.51 6.08 3.16
C ASN A 177 12.28 6.97 4.13
N GLN A 178 13.46 7.44 3.71
CA GLN A 178 14.23 8.43 4.48
C GLN A 178 13.64 9.84 4.33
N GLY A 179 13.76 10.66 5.38
CA GLY A 179 13.44 12.09 5.36
C GLY A 179 11.96 12.38 5.12
N GLU A 180 11.67 13.46 4.38
CA GLU A 180 10.30 13.94 4.13
C GLU A 180 9.41 12.89 3.46
N ALA A 181 9.98 12.08 2.56
CA ALA A 181 9.25 10.98 1.93
C ALA A 181 8.77 9.94 2.95
N GLY A 182 9.56 9.69 3.99
CA GLY A 182 9.20 8.82 5.11
C GLY A 182 8.07 9.39 5.96
N LEU A 183 8.10 10.68 6.27
CA LEU A 183 7.02 11.36 6.97
C LEU A 183 5.71 11.29 6.18
N ASN A 184 5.78 11.36 4.85
CA ASN A 184 4.61 11.16 4.00
C ASN A 184 4.10 9.70 4.02
N ASP A 185 4.99 8.71 4.12
CA ASP A 185 4.59 7.30 4.24
C ASP A 185 3.75 7.05 5.49
N LEU A 186 4.05 7.74 6.61
CA LEU A 186 3.33 7.59 7.89
C LEU A 186 1.82 7.83 7.74
N LYS A 187 1.42 8.77 6.89
CA LYS A 187 0.01 9.10 6.61
C LYS A 187 -0.75 7.91 6.00
N TYR A 188 -0.05 7.01 5.32
CA TYR A 188 -0.62 5.81 4.69
C TYR A 188 -0.58 4.57 5.59
N VAL A 189 0.03 4.63 6.78
CA VAL A 189 0.23 3.42 7.60
C VAL A 189 -0.26 3.57 9.03
N ILE A 190 -0.08 4.74 9.66
CA ILE A 190 -0.50 4.99 11.04
C ILE A 190 -2.02 4.85 11.21
N PRO A 191 -2.87 5.43 10.32
CA PRO A 191 -4.33 5.27 10.42
C PRO A 191 -4.81 3.83 10.22
N HIS A 192 -3.92 2.90 9.87
CA HIS A 192 -4.24 1.53 9.51
C HIS A 192 -3.51 0.49 10.37
N TYR A 193 -3.25 0.85 11.63
CA TYR A 193 -2.79 -0.07 12.68
C TYR A 193 -1.47 -0.77 12.35
N VAL A 194 -0.52 -0.08 11.71
CA VAL A 194 0.87 -0.57 11.71
C VAL A 194 1.37 -0.72 13.15
N ASN A 195 2.13 -1.78 13.44
CA ASN A 195 2.63 -2.02 14.80
C ASN A 195 3.99 -1.38 15.04
N LEU A 196 4.85 -1.36 14.02
CA LEU A 196 6.22 -0.87 14.13
C LEU A 196 6.69 -0.21 12.82
N VAL A 197 7.35 0.92 12.93
CA VAL A 197 7.95 1.65 11.80
C VAL A 197 9.47 1.50 11.85
N LEU A 198 10.07 1.03 10.76
CA LEU A 198 11.52 1.02 10.59
C LEU A 198 11.96 2.31 9.91
N ILE A 199 12.92 3.00 10.53
CA ILE A 199 13.52 4.23 9.99
C ILE A 199 14.84 3.83 9.32
N PRO A 200 14.93 3.87 7.97
CA PRO A 200 16.15 3.51 7.26
C PRO A 200 17.23 4.58 7.49
N LYS A 201 18.50 4.19 7.34
CA LYS A 201 19.65 5.10 7.28
C LYS A 201 19.64 6.15 8.40
N CYS A 202 19.31 5.72 9.62
CA CYS A 202 19.21 6.61 10.77
C CYS A 202 20.62 7.02 11.23
N GLU A 203 20.88 8.32 11.24
CA GLU A 203 22.19 8.90 11.51
C GLU A 203 22.16 9.89 12.67
N TYR A 204 20.99 10.45 12.97
CA TYR A 204 20.82 11.48 14.00
C TYR A 204 19.61 11.21 14.91
N PRO A 205 19.69 11.53 16.22
CA PRO A 205 18.54 11.42 17.12
C PRO A 205 17.31 12.21 16.67
N GLU A 206 17.53 13.36 16.03
CA GLU A 206 16.49 14.26 15.52
C GLU A 206 15.61 13.58 14.46
N GLU A 207 16.15 12.63 13.69
CA GLU A 207 15.37 11.87 12.70
C GLU A 207 14.34 10.99 13.41
N VAL A 208 14.75 10.29 14.48
CA VAL A 208 13.83 9.47 15.30
C VAL A 208 12.78 10.34 15.96
N GLN A 209 13.16 11.50 16.50
CA GLN A 209 12.24 12.45 17.12
C GLN A 209 11.20 12.97 16.13
N SER A 210 11.61 13.33 14.91
CA SER A 210 10.69 13.82 13.88
C SER A 210 9.64 12.78 13.47
N VAL A 211 10.03 11.51 13.41
CA VAL A 211 9.13 10.40 13.12
C VAL A 211 8.18 10.16 14.30
N GLU A 212 8.67 10.17 15.54
CA GLU A 212 7.84 10.01 16.75
C GLU A 212 6.78 11.13 16.87
N GLU A 213 7.16 12.38 16.59
CA GLU A 213 6.26 13.53 16.61
C GLU A 213 5.15 13.39 15.57
N GLU A 214 5.49 13.01 14.34
CA GLU A 214 4.49 12.81 13.27
C GLU A 214 3.58 11.61 13.55
N ILE A 215 4.11 10.52 14.11
CA ILE A 215 3.29 9.39 14.58
C ILE A 215 2.33 9.84 15.66
N SER A 216 2.79 10.58 16.67
CA SER A 216 1.95 11.07 17.76
C SER A 216 0.81 11.94 17.22
N ARG A 217 1.15 12.88 16.32
CA ARG A 217 0.17 13.74 15.65
C ARG A 217 -0.88 12.95 14.89
N LEU A 218 -0.48 11.93 14.11
CA LEU A 218 -1.39 11.08 13.35
C LEU A 218 -2.22 10.16 14.25
N CYS A 219 -1.66 9.62 15.33
CA CYS A 219 -2.42 8.83 16.29
C CYS A 219 -3.53 9.64 16.95
N ASP A 220 -3.26 10.89 17.32
CA ASP A 220 -4.26 11.81 17.87
C ASP A 220 -5.32 12.18 16.81
N GLU A 221 -4.90 12.52 15.59
CA GLU A 221 -5.80 12.90 14.48
C GLU A 221 -6.78 11.76 14.12
N TYR A 222 -6.29 10.53 14.06
CA TYR A 222 -7.07 9.37 13.63
C TYR A 222 -7.60 8.50 14.80
N ASN A 223 -7.44 8.96 16.04
CA ASN A 223 -7.85 8.26 17.26
C ASN A 223 -7.32 6.82 17.35
N ILE A 224 -6.03 6.62 17.06
CA ILE A 224 -5.38 5.31 17.11
C ILE A 224 -4.99 5.02 18.56
N PRO A 225 -5.64 4.06 19.26
CA PRO A 225 -5.49 3.89 20.70
C PRO A 225 -4.31 2.98 21.08
N VAL A 226 -3.56 2.48 20.09
CA VAL A 226 -2.49 1.51 20.27
C VAL A 226 -1.14 2.16 20.00
N PRO A 227 -0.08 1.78 20.74
CA PRO A 227 1.26 2.31 20.48
C PRO A 227 1.80 1.80 19.14
N VAL A 228 2.51 2.69 18.43
CA VAL A 228 3.34 2.33 17.27
C VAL A 228 4.79 2.45 17.71
N TYR A 229 5.58 1.39 17.53
CA TYR A 229 6.99 1.39 17.94
C TYR A 229 7.92 1.81 16.81
N LEU A 230 9.09 2.34 17.16
CA LEU A 230 10.14 2.69 16.22
C LEU A 230 11.30 1.69 16.27
N MET A 231 11.87 1.41 15.09
CA MET A 231 13.10 0.63 14.94
C MET A 231 14.04 1.36 13.97
N PRO A 232 14.93 2.21 14.49
CA PRO A 232 15.98 2.81 13.67
C PRO A 232 16.92 1.74 13.10
N ILE A 233 17.26 1.85 11.82
CA ILE A 233 18.25 0.99 11.16
C ILE A 233 19.57 1.76 11.09
N ILE A 234 20.60 1.21 11.75
CA ILE A 234 21.97 1.72 11.66
C ILE A 234 22.67 1.01 10.51
N GLU A 235 22.83 1.73 9.41
CA GLU A 235 23.39 1.19 8.16
C GLU A 235 24.32 2.18 7.44
N SER A 236 24.81 3.19 8.15
CA SER A 236 25.85 4.10 7.67
C SER A 236 26.96 4.26 8.71
N ALA A 237 28.14 4.72 8.25
CA ALA A 237 29.27 4.99 9.14
C ALA A 237 28.98 6.12 10.16
N ARG A 238 28.04 7.01 9.85
CA ARG A 238 27.65 8.12 10.72
C ARG A 238 26.70 7.67 11.83
N GLY A 239 25.87 6.66 11.57
CA GLY A 239 24.93 6.13 12.56
C GLY A 239 25.57 5.22 13.63
N VAL A 240 26.79 4.72 13.39
CA VAL A 240 27.57 3.90 14.36
C VAL A 240 28.29 4.79 15.35
#